data_AF-A0A6J7KWH0-F1
#
_entry.id   AF-A0A6J7KWH0-F1
#
_cell.length_a   1.000
_cell.length_b   1.000
_cell.length_c   1.000
_cell.angle_alpha   90.00
_cell.angle_beta   90.00
_cell.angle_gamma   90.00
#
_symmetry.space_group_name_H-M   'P 1'
#
loop_
_entity.id
_entity.type
_entity.pdbx_description
1 polymer ?
#
loop_
_entity_poly.entity_id
_entity_poly.type
_entity_poly.pdbx_seq_one_letter_code
_entity_poly.pdbx_strand_id
1 'polypeptide(L)'
;MSRTPVTVRKAQPSDVASLRELWGDILRKGGLDEQLADVSRVVASAEACETQCVAVAEIDGEVAGAVYLEATTFTPLNLEPAVLAVSPHVFPRFRRKGVGSALMEAACRFAEQHGIAHIQTAAAAEARDANRFMARLSFAPQAMLRAATTSAVRSRLPQSRQVTHAATSKQRIDRVLAARRIRRERVPG
;
A
#
# COMPACT_ATOMS: atom_id res chain seq x y z
N MET A 1 -30.90 -23.06 -13.95
CA MET A 1 -29.97 -22.19 -14.71
C MET A 1 -28.56 -22.64 -14.40
N SER A 2 -27.81 -23.13 -15.39
CA SER A 2 -26.41 -23.50 -15.20
C SER A 2 -25.62 -22.23 -14.90
N ARG A 3 -24.93 -22.17 -13.74
CA ARG A 3 -24.01 -21.06 -13.46
C ARG A 3 -22.77 -21.32 -14.32
N THR A 4 -22.42 -20.41 -15.22
CA THR A 4 -21.11 -20.45 -15.87
C THR A 4 -20.03 -20.46 -14.78
N PRO A 5 -19.12 -21.44 -14.78
CA PRO A 5 -18.07 -21.52 -13.77
C PRO A 5 -17.11 -20.34 -13.91
N VAL A 6 -16.69 -19.78 -12.77
CA VAL A 6 -15.58 -18.82 -12.73
C VAL A 6 -14.29 -19.62 -12.66
N THR A 7 -13.38 -19.41 -13.59
CA THR A 7 -12.02 -19.97 -13.55
C THR A 7 -11.05 -18.91 -13.07
N VAL A 8 -9.97 -19.31 -12.38
CA VAL A 8 -8.91 -18.39 -11.95
C VAL A 8 -7.57 -18.96 -12.37
N ARG A 9 -6.75 -18.14 -13.03
CA ARG A 9 -5.43 -18.48 -13.54
C ARG A 9 -4.43 -17.36 -13.28
N LYS A 10 -3.13 -17.64 -13.46
CA LYS A 10 -2.11 -16.59 -13.51
C LYS A 10 -2.36 -15.68 -14.73
N ALA A 11 -2.09 -14.39 -14.57
CA ALA A 11 -2.08 -13.44 -15.67
C ALA A 11 -1.06 -13.84 -16.72
N GLN A 12 -1.34 -13.43 -17.95
CA GLN A 12 -0.50 -13.60 -19.13
C GLN A 12 -0.28 -12.23 -19.77
N PRO A 13 0.74 -12.07 -20.63
CA PRO A 13 0.99 -10.81 -21.34
C PRO A 13 -0.23 -10.29 -22.14
N SER A 14 -1.08 -11.19 -22.64
CA SER A 14 -2.33 -10.85 -23.34
C SER A 14 -3.38 -10.16 -22.46
N ASP A 15 -3.28 -10.27 -21.13
CA ASP A 15 -4.26 -9.70 -20.19
C ASP A 15 -3.99 -8.21 -19.90
N VAL A 16 -2.83 -7.67 -20.30
CA VAL A 16 -2.36 -6.33 -19.91
C VAL A 16 -3.39 -5.23 -20.23
N ALA A 17 -4.03 -5.29 -21.38
CA ALA A 17 -5.06 -4.31 -21.76
C ALA A 17 -6.27 -4.35 -20.81
N SER A 18 -6.78 -5.55 -20.54
CA SER A 18 -7.91 -5.77 -19.62
C SER A 18 -7.56 -5.39 -18.18
N LEU A 19 -6.35 -5.72 -17.72
CA LEU A 19 -5.86 -5.37 -16.39
C LEU A 19 -5.69 -3.86 -16.22
N ARG A 20 -5.17 -3.17 -17.25
CA ARG A 20 -5.08 -1.71 -17.25
C ARG A 20 -6.46 -1.06 -17.18
N GLU A 21 -7.43 -1.57 -17.92
CA GLU A 21 -8.82 -1.07 -17.84
C GLU A 21 -9.39 -1.31 -16.43
N LEU A 22 -9.21 -2.52 -15.90
CA LEU A 22 -9.74 -2.93 -14.60
C LEU A 22 -9.22 -2.08 -13.43
N TRP A 23 -7.93 -1.72 -13.45
CA TRP A 23 -7.26 -0.95 -12.39
C TRP A 23 -7.08 0.53 -12.74
N GLY A 24 -7.78 1.02 -13.77
CA GLY A 24 -7.58 2.40 -14.28
C GLY A 24 -7.80 3.50 -13.25
N ASP A 25 -8.54 3.23 -12.17
CA ASP A 25 -8.82 4.16 -11.07
C ASP A 25 -7.70 4.22 -10.00
N ILE A 26 -6.85 3.20 -9.90
CA ILE A 26 -5.74 3.14 -8.94
C ILE A 26 -4.36 3.34 -9.55
N LEU A 27 -4.23 3.21 -10.88
CA LEU A 27 -2.96 3.41 -11.57
C LEU A 27 -2.50 4.87 -11.48
N ARG A 28 -1.19 5.09 -11.66
CA ARG A 28 -0.66 6.46 -11.75
C ARG A 28 -1.41 7.25 -12.82
N LYS A 29 -1.61 8.54 -12.58
CA LYS A 29 -2.06 9.46 -13.63
C LYS A 29 -0.97 9.51 -14.70
N GLY A 30 -1.35 9.37 -15.97
CA GLY A 30 -0.41 9.30 -17.09
C GLY A 30 -1.11 8.97 -18.41
N GLY A 31 -0.30 8.85 -19.47
CA GLY A 31 -0.78 8.43 -20.79
C GLY A 31 -1.19 6.95 -20.82
N LEU A 32 -1.97 6.56 -21.82
CA LEU A 32 -2.40 5.16 -21.98
C LEU A 32 -1.18 4.22 -22.16
N ASP A 33 -0.23 4.58 -23.03
CA ASP A 33 0.96 3.76 -23.31
C ASP A 33 1.83 3.56 -22.06
N GLU A 34 1.96 4.61 -21.25
CA GLU A 34 2.68 4.55 -19.98
C GLU A 34 2.03 3.58 -19.00
N GLN A 35 0.71 3.63 -18.87
CA GLN A 35 -0.03 2.73 -17.98
C GLN A 35 0.01 1.28 -18.47
N LEU A 36 -0.08 1.05 -19.79
CA LEU A 36 0.09 -0.27 -20.37
C LEU A 36 1.48 -0.84 -20.11
N ALA A 37 2.53 -0.01 -20.29
CA ALA A 37 3.91 -0.41 -19.99
C ALA A 37 4.11 -0.72 -18.51
N ASP A 38 3.49 0.03 -17.60
CA ASP A 38 3.54 -0.24 -16.17
C ASP A 38 2.88 -1.59 -15.82
N VAL A 39 1.65 -1.82 -16.30
CA VAL A 39 0.93 -3.07 -16.04
C VAL A 39 1.67 -4.26 -16.64
N SER A 40 2.25 -4.11 -17.83
CA SER A 40 3.10 -5.14 -18.42
C SER A 40 4.30 -5.48 -17.54
N ARG A 41 4.95 -4.49 -16.92
CA ARG A 41 6.04 -4.73 -15.98
C ARG A 41 5.56 -5.43 -14.71
N VAL A 42 4.41 -5.05 -14.16
CA VAL A 42 3.82 -5.72 -12.99
C VAL A 42 3.57 -7.20 -13.27
N VAL A 43 2.97 -7.53 -14.42
CA VAL A 43 2.71 -8.93 -14.81
C VAL A 43 4.02 -9.70 -14.98
N ALA A 44 5.00 -9.14 -15.70
CA ALA A 44 6.30 -9.79 -15.90
C ALA A 44 7.09 -9.99 -14.59
N SER A 45 7.08 -9.01 -13.70
CA SER A 45 7.74 -9.12 -12.38
C SER A 45 7.09 -10.19 -11.51
N ALA A 46 5.75 -10.26 -11.49
CA ALA A 46 5.04 -11.29 -10.75
C ALA A 46 5.24 -12.70 -11.33
N GLU A 47 5.44 -12.82 -12.64
CA GLU A 47 5.76 -14.10 -13.28
C GLU A 47 7.17 -14.59 -12.89
N ALA A 48 8.13 -13.67 -12.80
CA ALA A 48 9.52 -13.97 -12.47
C ALA A 48 9.79 -14.15 -10.96
N CYS A 49 8.80 -13.95 -10.10
CA CYS A 49 8.97 -13.94 -8.64
C CYS A 49 7.97 -14.89 -7.97
N GLU A 50 8.47 -15.94 -7.30
CA GLU A 50 7.62 -16.96 -6.67
C GLU A 50 6.73 -16.40 -5.56
N THR A 51 7.19 -15.35 -4.86
CA THR A 51 6.45 -14.68 -3.80
C THR A 51 5.43 -13.66 -4.32
N GLN A 52 5.22 -13.57 -5.62
CA GLN A 52 4.26 -12.66 -6.25
C GLN A 52 3.36 -13.39 -7.24
N CYS A 53 2.15 -12.90 -7.43
CA CYS A 53 1.21 -13.46 -8.41
C CYS A 53 0.16 -12.43 -8.82
N VAL A 54 -0.05 -12.25 -10.12
CA VAL A 54 -1.28 -11.61 -10.62
C VAL A 54 -2.26 -12.72 -10.97
N ALA A 55 -3.36 -12.83 -10.22
CA ALA A 55 -4.43 -13.79 -10.50
C ALA A 55 -5.55 -13.11 -11.29
N VAL A 56 -5.96 -13.75 -12.38
CA VAL A 56 -7.04 -13.32 -13.27
C VAL A 56 -8.20 -14.30 -13.17
N ALA A 57 -9.39 -13.79 -12.89
CA ALA A 57 -10.62 -14.55 -12.92
C ALA A 57 -11.32 -14.34 -14.26
N GLU A 58 -11.83 -15.43 -14.85
CA GLU A 58 -12.50 -15.44 -16.14
C GLU A 58 -13.90 -16.02 -16.06
N ILE A 59 -14.77 -15.56 -16.96
CA ILE A 59 -16.08 -16.13 -17.25
C ILE A 59 -16.19 -16.19 -18.77
N ASP A 60 -16.45 -17.39 -19.31
CA ASP A 60 -16.56 -17.61 -20.76
C ASP A 60 -15.34 -17.12 -21.57
N GLY A 61 -14.14 -17.24 -20.98
CA GLY A 61 -12.88 -16.80 -21.60
C GLY A 61 -12.65 -15.29 -21.56
N GLU A 62 -13.56 -14.50 -20.98
CA GLU A 62 -13.37 -13.07 -20.76
C GLU A 62 -12.81 -12.78 -19.36
N VAL A 63 -11.84 -11.86 -19.28
CA VAL A 63 -11.34 -11.33 -18.01
C VAL A 63 -12.48 -10.65 -17.26
N ALA A 64 -12.83 -11.23 -16.11
CA ALA A 64 -13.92 -10.78 -15.26
C ALA A 64 -13.44 -9.96 -14.06
N GLY A 65 -12.22 -10.22 -13.60
CA GLY A 65 -11.59 -9.53 -12.49
C GLY A 65 -10.17 -10.00 -12.26
N ALA A 66 -9.45 -9.33 -11.37
CA ALA A 66 -8.08 -9.66 -11.03
C ALA A 66 -7.69 -9.19 -9.62
N VAL A 67 -6.61 -9.75 -9.10
CA VAL A 67 -5.95 -9.35 -7.86
C VAL A 67 -4.43 -9.55 -8.00
N TYR A 68 -3.65 -8.61 -7.47
CA TYR A 68 -2.21 -8.79 -7.28
C TYR A 68 -1.96 -9.32 -5.87
N LEU A 69 -1.13 -10.35 -5.75
CA LEU A 69 -0.80 -11.02 -4.51
C LEU A 69 0.70 -10.94 -4.29
N GLU A 70 1.10 -10.66 -3.05
CA GLU A 70 2.49 -10.65 -2.62
C GLU A 70 2.61 -11.29 -1.24
N ALA A 71 3.47 -12.30 -1.13
CA ALA A 71 3.89 -12.87 0.14
C ALA A 71 4.95 -11.96 0.78
N THR A 72 4.61 -11.40 1.95
CA THR A 72 5.39 -10.38 2.66
C THR A 72 5.16 -10.51 4.17
N THR A 73 5.36 -9.42 4.92
CA THR A 73 5.09 -9.31 6.35
C THR A 73 3.93 -8.36 6.62
N PHE A 74 3.28 -8.49 7.76
CA PHE A 74 2.10 -7.69 8.13
C PHE A 74 2.37 -6.18 8.06
N THR A 75 3.58 -5.76 8.43
CA THR A 75 4.20 -4.47 8.12
C THR A 75 5.73 -4.64 8.12
N PRO A 76 6.53 -3.68 7.63
CA PRO A 76 8.00 -3.75 7.76
C PRO A 76 8.54 -3.82 9.20
N LEU A 77 7.71 -3.55 10.22
CA LEU A 77 8.07 -3.66 11.65
C LEU A 77 7.45 -4.87 12.34
N ASN A 78 6.36 -5.41 11.79
CA ASN A 78 5.69 -6.61 12.29
C ASN A 78 5.95 -7.73 11.30
N LEU A 79 6.94 -8.55 11.62
CA LEU A 79 7.48 -9.59 10.74
C LEU A 79 6.60 -10.85 10.66
N GLU A 80 5.40 -10.84 11.26
CA GLU A 80 4.41 -11.90 11.05
C GLU A 80 4.11 -12.05 9.54
N PRO A 81 4.31 -13.24 8.94
CA PRO A 81 4.09 -13.45 7.52
C PRO A 81 2.64 -13.18 7.11
N ALA A 82 2.44 -12.47 5.99
CA ALA A 82 1.13 -12.15 5.46
C ALA A 82 1.14 -12.10 3.92
N VAL A 83 0.03 -12.48 3.29
CA VAL A 83 -0.22 -12.20 1.88
C VAL A 83 -0.95 -10.87 1.75
N LEU A 84 -0.36 -9.92 1.04
CA LEU A 84 -1.03 -8.69 0.66
C LEU A 84 -1.78 -8.90 -0.67
N ALA A 85 -3.11 -8.95 -0.58
CA ALA A 85 -4.00 -8.93 -1.73
C ALA A 85 -4.30 -7.49 -2.16
N VAL A 86 -3.52 -6.99 -3.11
CA VAL A 86 -3.59 -5.62 -3.63
C VAL A 86 -4.70 -5.52 -4.68
N SER A 87 -5.57 -4.55 -4.45
CA SER A 87 -6.61 -4.11 -5.39
C SER A 87 -7.46 -5.22 -6.02
N PRO A 88 -8.15 -6.09 -5.24
CA PRO A 88 -9.08 -7.06 -5.80
C PRO A 88 -10.22 -6.33 -6.53
N HIS A 89 -10.28 -6.47 -7.85
CA HIS A 89 -11.23 -5.76 -8.70
C HIS A 89 -12.06 -6.72 -9.55
N VAL A 90 -13.33 -6.34 -9.78
CA VAL A 90 -14.26 -7.07 -10.63
C VAL A 90 -14.96 -6.05 -11.53
N PHE A 91 -14.90 -6.29 -12.84
CA PHE A 91 -15.61 -5.47 -13.81
C PHE A 91 -17.11 -5.42 -13.47
N PRO A 92 -17.78 -4.26 -13.59
CA PRO A 92 -19.19 -4.12 -13.20
C PRO A 92 -20.12 -5.19 -13.79
N ARG A 93 -19.92 -5.57 -15.06
CA ARG A 93 -20.73 -6.58 -15.78
C ARG A 93 -20.58 -8.01 -15.26
N PHE A 94 -19.57 -8.30 -14.45
CA PHE A 94 -19.33 -9.61 -13.84
C PHE A 94 -19.52 -9.65 -12.33
N ARG A 95 -19.99 -8.55 -11.72
CA ARG A 95 -20.31 -8.50 -10.29
C ARG A 95 -21.46 -9.44 -9.94
N ARG A 96 -21.47 -9.92 -8.69
CA ARG A 96 -22.46 -10.87 -8.15
C ARG A 96 -22.50 -12.23 -8.87
N LYS A 97 -21.49 -12.56 -9.68
CA LYS A 97 -21.33 -13.87 -10.34
C LYS A 97 -20.35 -14.82 -9.60
N GLY A 98 -19.79 -14.40 -8.47
CA GLY A 98 -18.83 -15.19 -7.68
C GLY A 98 -17.36 -14.86 -7.94
N VAL A 99 -17.07 -13.92 -8.86
CA VAL A 99 -15.70 -13.53 -9.25
C VAL A 99 -14.84 -13.09 -8.05
N GLY A 100 -15.36 -12.19 -7.20
CA GLY A 100 -14.62 -11.72 -6.03
C GLY A 100 -14.28 -12.85 -5.05
N SER A 101 -15.22 -13.78 -4.82
CA SER A 101 -14.97 -14.96 -3.98
C SER A 101 -13.91 -15.86 -4.59
N ALA A 102 -13.95 -16.10 -5.90
CA ALA A 102 -12.95 -16.91 -6.59
C ALA A 102 -11.54 -16.28 -6.54
N LEU A 103 -11.44 -14.96 -6.64
CA LEU A 103 -10.17 -14.24 -6.48
C LEU A 103 -9.62 -14.36 -5.04
N MET A 104 -10.47 -14.24 -4.02
CA MET A 104 -10.04 -14.41 -2.63
C MET A 104 -9.69 -15.86 -2.28
N GLU A 105 -10.40 -16.83 -2.86
CA GLU A 105 -10.03 -18.26 -2.77
C GLU A 105 -8.64 -18.52 -3.39
N ALA A 106 -8.32 -17.86 -4.52
CA ALA A 106 -6.98 -17.92 -5.08
C ALA A 106 -5.92 -17.27 -4.17
N ALA A 107 -6.27 -16.19 -3.46
CA ALA A 107 -5.41 -15.59 -2.45
C ALA A 107 -5.15 -16.54 -1.26
N CYS A 108 -6.16 -17.24 -0.76
CA CYS A 108 -6.01 -18.26 0.28
C CYS A 108 -5.07 -19.38 -0.17
N ARG A 109 -5.31 -19.96 -1.34
CA ARG A 109 -4.43 -21.03 -1.88
C ARG A 109 -2.99 -20.56 -2.07
N PHE A 110 -2.79 -19.33 -2.53
CA PHE A 110 -1.46 -18.74 -2.66
C PHE A 110 -0.77 -18.57 -1.30
N ALA A 111 -1.50 -18.15 -0.25
CA ALA A 111 -0.99 -18.04 1.11
C ALA A 111 -0.60 -19.42 1.68
N GLU A 112 -1.48 -20.41 1.52
CA GLU A 112 -1.26 -21.79 1.98
C GLU A 112 -0.03 -22.43 1.33
N GLN A 113 0.19 -22.20 0.02
CA GLN A 113 1.37 -22.65 -0.70
C GLN A 113 2.69 -22.12 -0.12
N HIS A 114 2.65 -20.94 0.50
CA HIS A 114 3.79 -20.30 1.15
C HIS A 114 3.83 -20.53 2.68
N GLY A 115 2.90 -21.33 3.23
CA GLY A 115 2.79 -21.54 4.68
C GLY A 115 2.38 -20.29 5.46
N ILE A 116 1.65 -19.36 4.81
CA ILE A 116 1.23 -18.09 5.40
C ILE A 116 -0.23 -18.18 5.85
N ALA A 117 -0.51 -17.81 7.10
CA ALA A 117 -1.86 -17.87 7.69
C ALA A 117 -2.65 -16.55 7.61
N HIS A 118 -1.98 -15.45 7.30
CA HIS A 118 -2.60 -14.12 7.27
C HIS A 118 -2.77 -13.60 5.85
N ILE A 119 -3.93 -13.02 5.58
CA ILE A 119 -4.19 -12.25 4.37
C ILE A 119 -4.56 -10.83 4.79
N GLN A 120 -4.04 -9.85 4.07
CA GLN A 120 -4.38 -8.45 4.20
C GLN A 120 -4.84 -7.92 2.86
N THR A 121 -5.77 -6.97 2.88
CA THR A 121 -6.20 -6.27 1.67
C THR A 121 -6.64 -4.85 2.04
N ALA A 122 -6.75 -4.00 1.03
CA ALA A 122 -7.24 -2.64 1.19
C ALA A 122 -8.30 -2.35 0.12
N ALA A 123 -9.34 -1.63 0.52
CA ALA A 123 -10.29 -0.99 -0.37
C ALA A 123 -10.29 0.51 -0.09
N ALA A 124 -10.70 1.29 -1.08
CA ALA A 124 -11.03 2.70 -0.87
C ALA A 124 -12.09 2.84 0.24
N ALA A 125 -11.92 3.82 1.13
CA ALA A 125 -12.79 4.00 2.28
C ALA A 125 -14.25 4.29 1.88
N GLU A 126 -14.43 4.98 0.76
CA GLU A 126 -15.71 5.32 0.15
C GLU A 126 -16.39 4.14 -0.57
N ALA A 127 -15.65 3.07 -0.89
CA ALA A 127 -16.16 1.92 -1.63
C ALA A 127 -16.98 0.99 -0.73
N ARG A 128 -18.21 1.39 -0.39
CA ARG A 128 -19.11 0.67 0.52
C ARG A 128 -19.32 -0.80 0.14
N ASP A 129 -19.46 -1.08 -1.16
CA ASP A 129 -19.67 -2.44 -1.66
C ASP A 129 -18.44 -3.33 -1.45
N ALA A 130 -17.24 -2.80 -1.66
CA ALA A 130 -15.98 -3.50 -1.42
C ALA A 130 -15.76 -3.75 0.08
N ASN A 131 -15.94 -2.73 0.92
CA ASN A 131 -15.83 -2.86 2.38
C ASN A 131 -16.83 -3.88 2.94
N ARG A 132 -18.08 -3.88 2.46
CA ARG A 132 -19.09 -4.88 2.86
C ARG A 132 -18.72 -6.29 2.40
N PHE A 133 -18.13 -6.44 1.21
CA PHE A 133 -17.63 -7.73 0.75
C PHE A 133 -16.48 -8.24 1.64
N MET A 134 -15.52 -7.39 1.95
CA MET A 134 -14.39 -7.72 2.83
C MET A 134 -14.86 -8.10 4.25
N ALA A 135 -15.79 -7.34 4.83
CA ALA A 135 -16.35 -7.66 6.15
C ALA A 135 -17.06 -9.02 6.19
N ARG A 136 -17.72 -9.43 5.08
CA ARG A 136 -18.35 -10.76 4.97
C ARG A 136 -17.34 -11.91 4.91
N LEU A 137 -16.10 -11.61 4.52
CA LEU A 137 -14.97 -12.55 4.53
C LEU A 137 -14.15 -12.45 5.83
N SER A 138 -14.70 -11.83 6.88
CA SER A 138 -14.06 -11.66 8.19
C SER A 138 -12.83 -10.75 8.21
N PHE A 139 -12.59 -9.95 7.17
CA PHE A 139 -11.61 -8.87 7.26
C PHE A 139 -12.11 -7.78 8.21
N ALA A 140 -11.31 -7.48 9.23
CA ALA A 140 -11.52 -6.35 10.13
C ALA A 140 -10.61 -5.18 9.74
N PRO A 141 -11.04 -3.92 9.92
CA PRO A 141 -10.17 -2.77 9.72
C PRO A 141 -8.91 -2.87 10.61
N GLN A 142 -7.73 -2.76 10.00
CA GLN A 142 -6.44 -2.77 10.71
C GLN A 142 -5.76 -1.39 10.71
N ALA A 143 -5.88 -0.65 9.60
CA ALA A 143 -5.29 0.68 9.45
C ALA A 143 -6.02 1.48 8.35
N MET A 144 -5.72 2.78 8.27
CA MET A 144 -6.09 3.64 7.15
C MET A 144 -4.82 4.19 6.50
N LEU A 145 -4.59 3.84 5.23
CA LEU A 145 -3.49 4.42 4.45
C LEU A 145 -3.83 5.86 4.06
N ARG A 146 -2.91 6.79 4.31
CA ARG A 146 -3.04 8.19 3.93
C ARG A 146 -1.89 8.56 3.00
N ALA A 147 -2.21 9.19 1.88
CA ALA A 147 -1.24 9.66 0.90
C ALA A 147 -1.42 11.16 0.65
N ALA A 148 -0.31 11.85 0.46
CA ALA A 148 -0.25 13.24 0.05
C ALA A 148 1.09 13.50 -0.63
N THR A 149 1.19 14.57 -1.43
CA THR A 149 2.50 14.98 -1.96
C THR A 149 3.40 15.46 -0.83
N THR A 150 4.71 15.27 -1.00
CA THR A 150 5.71 15.76 -0.03
C THR A 150 5.61 17.27 0.18
N SER A 151 5.27 18.03 -0.86
CA SER A 151 5.03 19.49 -0.78
C SER A 151 3.82 19.83 0.08
N ALA A 152 2.69 19.11 -0.08
CA ALA A 152 1.49 19.34 0.72
C ALA A 152 1.75 19.05 2.20
N VAL A 153 2.43 17.95 2.52
CA VAL A 153 2.80 17.61 3.90
C VAL A 153 3.74 18.69 4.47
N ARG A 154 4.82 19.03 3.76
CA ARG A 154 5.81 20.01 4.21
C ARG A 154 5.22 21.40 4.46
N SER A 155 4.26 21.83 3.64
CA SER A 155 3.59 23.13 3.80
C SER A 155 2.77 23.25 5.09
N ARG A 156 2.40 22.12 5.71
CA ARG A 156 1.58 22.05 6.93
C ARG A 156 2.38 21.67 8.18
N LEU A 157 3.58 21.12 8.02
CA LEU A 157 4.47 20.85 9.15
C LEU A 157 4.89 22.18 9.81
N PRO A 158 5.04 22.21 11.15
CA PRO A 158 5.64 23.36 11.80
C PRO A 158 6.98 23.66 11.13
N GLN A 159 7.14 24.88 10.60
CA GLN A 159 8.47 25.33 10.20
C GLN A 159 9.34 25.16 11.43
N SER A 160 10.40 24.34 11.33
CA SER A 160 11.37 24.21 12.43
C SER A 160 11.70 25.62 12.86
N ARG A 161 11.28 26.00 14.07
CA ARG A 161 11.65 27.29 14.66
C ARG A 161 13.15 27.29 14.55
N GLN A 162 13.70 28.06 13.60
CA GLN A 162 15.08 28.44 13.67
C GLN A 162 15.21 28.98 15.07
N VAL A 163 15.90 28.23 15.94
CA VAL A 163 16.22 28.69 17.27
C VAL A 163 17.06 29.91 16.99
N THR A 164 16.42 31.07 17.00
CA THR A 164 17.09 32.34 16.84
C THR A 164 18.15 32.32 17.91
N HIS A 165 19.42 32.30 17.49
CA HIS A 165 20.62 32.45 18.31
C HIS A 165 20.66 33.82 19.05
N ALA A 166 19.50 34.43 19.34
CA ALA A 166 19.33 35.62 20.14
C ALA A 166 19.36 35.29 21.65
N ALA A 167 19.00 34.07 22.07
CA ALA A 167 19.05 33.67 23.48
C ALA A 167 20.48 33.38 24.00
N THR A 168 21.46 33.18 23.10
CA THR A 168 22.85 32.87 23.47
C THR A 168 23.70 34.09 23.83
N SER A 169 23.24 35.32 23.55
CA SER A 169 23.98 36.55 23.90
C SER A 169 23.90 36.84 25.40
N LYS A 170 22.70 36.89 25.97
CA LYS A 170 22.49 37.17 27.41
C LYS A 170 23.15 36.10 28.29
N GLN A 171 22.96 34.82 27.94
CA GLN A 171 23.57 33.69 28.67
C GLN A 171 25.11 33.65 28.55
N ARG A 172 25.71 34.13 27.45
CA ARG A 172 27.17 34.29 27.33
C ARG A 172 27.69 35.43 28.18
N ILE A 173 27.00 36.58 28.18
CA ILE A 173 27.38 37.74 29.00
C ILE A 173 27.30 37.36 30.48
N ASP A 174 26.22 36.71 30.90
CA ASP A 174 26.04 36.28 32.30
C ASP A 174 27.11 35.27 32.72
N ARG A 175 27.49 34.32 31.84
CA ARG A 175 28.60 33.39 32.09
C ARG A 175 29.97 34.07 32.15
N VAL A 176 30.24 35.05 31.30
CA VAL A 176 31.51 35.81 31.31
C VAL A 176 31.61 36.71 32.54
N LEU A 177 30.51 37.34 32.95
CA LEU A 177 30.44 38.15 34.17
C LEU A 177 30.58 37.28 35.43
N ALA A 178 29.95 36.10 35.46
CA ALA A 178 30.12 35.14 36.55
C ALA A 178 31.57 34.62 36.66
N ALA A 179 32.21 34.30 35.53
CA ALA A 179 33.62 33.88 35.49
C ALA A 179 34.59 34.98 35.96
N ARG A 180 34.27 36.26 35.70
CA ARG A 180 35.06 37.42 36.17
C ARG A 180 34.90 37.69 37.66
N ARG A 181 33.74 37.42 38.26
CA ARG A 181 33.53 37.52 39.72
C ARG A 181 34.40 36.51 40.48
N ILE A 182 34.41 35.26 40.02
CA ILE A 182 35.20 34.18 40.65
C ILE A 182 36.71 34.46 40.57
N ARG A 183 37.18 35.12 39.51
CA ARG A 183 38.61 35.45 39.34
C ARG A 183 39.07 36.63 40.21
N ARG A 184 38.17 37.51 40.64
CA ARG A 184 38.48 38.63 41.56
C ARG A 184 38.48 38.21 43.04
N GLU A 185 37.80 37.11 43.39
CA GLU A 185 37.73 36.61 44.77
C GLU A 185 38.91 35.68 45.14
N ARG A 186 39.80 35.34 44.20
CA ARG A 186 40.98 34.47 44.43
C ARG A 186 42.31 35.21 44.49
N VAL A 187 42.35 36.40 45.08
CA VAL A 187 43.62 37.01 45.53
C VAL A 187 43.56 37.28 47.03
N PRO A 188 44.08 36.35 47.85
CA PRO A 188 44.86 36.68 49.03
C PRO A 188 46.36 36.57 48.70
N GLY A 189 47.17 37.36 49.42
CA GLY A 189 48.63 37.39 49.30
C GLY A 189 49.32 36.09 49.67
#